data_AF-A0A916Z128-F1
#
_entry.id   AF-A0A916Z128-F1
#
_cell.length_a   1.000
_cell.length_b   1.000
_cell.length_c   1.000
_cell.angle_alpha   90.00
_cell.angle_beta   90.00
_cell.angle_gamma   90.00
#
_symmetry.space_group_name_H-M   'P 1'
#
loop_
_entity.id
_entity.type
_entity.pdbx_description
1 polymer ?
#
loop_
_entity_poly.entity_id
_entity_poly.type
_entity_poly.pdbx_seq_one_letter_code
_entity_poly.pdbx_strand_id
1 'polypeptide(L)'
;MSVMNKFMSFLGLQEEEEIVERERIDNLEEQEIETSPFEARKQSTKGNNVVSIHSQKNVRVILNEPRSYDEAQDIADHLRSRRSVVVNLQRVRTDLAVRIVDFLSGTIYALNGSISKIGPNIFLCTPDTVEIQGSITDMLAEENEYKKSR
;
A
#
# COMPACT_ATOMS: atom_id res chain seq x y z
N MET A 1 21.71 -20.12 27.78
CA MET A 1 23.13 -19.77 27.65
C MET A 1 23.91 -20.87 26.92
N SER A 2 23.56 -21.43 25.76
CA SER A 2 22.85 -21.04 24.53
C SER A 2 23.51 -19.90 23.74
N VAL A 3 23.81 -20.24 22.48
CA VAL A 3 24.24 -19.46 21.29
C VAL A 3 25.74 -19.34 20.95
N MET A 4 26.67 -19.19 21.91
CA MET A 4 28.10 -19.05 21.54
C MET A 4 28.77 -20.37 21.10
N ASN A 5 28.40 -21.51 21.73
CA ASN A 5 28.99 -22.83 21.43
C ASN A 5 28.67 -23.37 20.03
N LYS A 6 27.54 -22.96 19.43
CA LYS A 6 27.16 -23.37 18.07
C LYS A 6 27.83 -22.52 16.99
N PHE A 7 28.25 -21.31 17.33
CA PHE A 7 29.00 -20.43 16.42
C PHE A 7 30.47 -20.89 16.30
N MET A 8 31.08 -21.34 17.41
CA MET A 8 32.45 -21.85 17.43
C MET A 8 32.64 -23.14 16.60
N SER A 9 31.61 -24.00 16.54
CA SER A 9 31.66 -25.24 15.74
C SER A 9 31.47 -25.01 14.23
N PHE A 10 30.93 -23.85 13.82
CA PHE A 10 30.73 -23.49 12.42
C PHE A 10 31.93 -22.72 11.84
N LEU A 11 32.68 -22.02 12.69
CA LEU A 11 33.81 -21.19 12.26
C LEU A 11 35.17 -21.88 12.37
N GLY A 12 35.23 -23.21 12.44
CA GLY A 12 36.45 -24.00 12.23
C GLY A 12 37.68 -23.62 13.08
N LEU A 13 37.49 -22.88 14.18
CA LEU A 13 38.57 -22.27 14.97
C LEU A 13 38.64 -22.87 16.37
N GLN A 14 38.83 -24.18 16.43
CA GLN A 14 39.63 -24.81 17.50
C GLN A 14 40.61 -25.78 16.83
N GLU A 15 41.72 -25.21 16.35
CA GLU A 15 43.08 -25.78 16.44
C GLU A 15 43.29 -26.21 17.91
N GLU A 16 44.02 -27.24 18.34
CA GLU A 16 45.17 -28.07 17.91
C GLU A 16 45.22 -29.15 19.03
N GLU A 17 45.64 -30.42 18.92
CA GLU A 17 46.98 -30.96 18.64
C GLU A 17 46.91 -32.46 19.02
N GLU A 18 47.30 -33.40 18.15
CA GLU A 18 48.05 -34.62 18.54
C GLU A 18 48.63 -35.30 17.28
N ILE A 19 49.90 -35.67 17.36
CA ILE A 19 50.81 -35.97 16.24
C ILE A 19 51.20 -37.46 16.27
N VAL A 20 51.48 -38.03 15.08
CA VAL A 20 52.24 -39.27 14.75
C VAL A 20 51.38 -40.55 14.71
N GLU A 21 51.25 -41.25 13.57
CA GLU A 21 52.27 -42.15 13.03
C GLU A 21 52.13 -42.45 11.52
N ARG A 22 53.29 -42.76 10.90
CA ARG A 22 53.58 -42.92 9.47
C ARG A 22 52.92 -44.14 8.83
N GLU A 23 52.49 -44.01 7.56
CA GLU A 23 52.95 -44.90 6.46
C GLU A 23 53.09 -44.12 5.13
N ARG A 24 54.28 -44.20 4.53
CA ARG A 24 54.61 -43.79 3.15
C ARG A 24 54.19 -44.92 2.21
N ILE A 25 53.70 -44.60 1.00
CA ILE A 25 54.16 -45.15 -0.30
C ILE A 25 53.63 -44.25 -1.43
N ASP A 26 54.55 -43.89 -2.34
CA ASP A 26 54.39 -43.13 -3.58
C ASP A 26 53.32 -43.70 -4.54
N ASN A 27 52.64 -42.85 -5.32
CA ASN A 27 52.82 -42.80 -6.78
C ASN A 27 51.94 -41.73 -7.47
N LEU A 28 52.48 -41.25 -8.59
CA LEU A 28 52.07 -40.14 -9.44
C LEU A 28 50.70 -40.32 -10.11
N GLU A 29 49.99 -39.22 -10.37
CA GLU A 29 49.69 -38.70 -11.72
C GLU A 29 48.72 -37.49 -11.66
N GLU A 30 49.18 -36.36 -12.19
CA GLU A 30 48.38 -35.18 -12.52
C GLU A 30 47.46 -35.49 -13.71
N GLN A 31 46.17 -35.21 -13.59
CA GLN A 31 45.28 -35.05 -14.75
C GLN A 31 44.55 -33.72 -14.65
N GLU A 32 45.08 -32.73 -15.35
CA GLU A 32 44.40 -31.49 -15.71
C GLU A 32 43.24 -31.81 -16.66
N ILE A 33 42.01 -31.49 -16.26
CA ILE A 33 40.84 -31.58 -17.15
C ILE A 33 40.64 -30.21 -17.78
N GLU A 34 41.21 -30.00 -18.97
CA GLU A 34 40.92 -28.86 -19.83
C GLU A 34 39.48 -28.96 -20.38
N THR A 35 38.57 -28.13 -19.87
CA THR A 35 37.24 -27.97 -20.49
C THR A 35 37.34 -26.99 -21.67
N SER A 36 36.96 -27.46 -22.85
CA SER A 36 36.93 -26.72 -24.13
C SER A 36 36.14 -25.39 -24.04
N PRO A 37 36.60 -24.29 -24.69
CA PRO A 37 35.92 -22.98 -24.70
C PRO A 37 34.52 -22.95 -25.37
N PHE A 38 34.02 -24.08 -25.87
CA PHE A 38 32.78 -24.13 -26.65
C PHE A 38 31.49 -24.25 -25.80
N GLU A 39 31.61 -24.50 -24.49
CA GLU A 39 30.44 -24.56 -23.58
C GLU A 39 30.11 -23.22 -22.89
N ALA A 40 30.90 -22.17 -23.11
CA ALA A 40 30.62 -20.83 -22.55
C ALA A 40 29.55 -20.03 -23.33
N ARG A 41 29.06 -20.52 -24.47
CA ARG A 41 28.14 -19.78 -25.37
C ARG A 41 26.72 -20.32 -25.39
N LYS A 42 26.27 -20.99 -24.33
CA LYS A 42 24.86 -21.41 -24.17
C LYS A 42 24.24 -20.95 -22.84
N GLN A 43 24.66 -19.78 -22.36
CA GLN A 43 24.12 -19.15 -21.15
C GLN A 43 23.76 -17.68 -21.37
N SER A 44 23.39 -17.28 -22.58
CA SER A 44 22.96 -15.91 -22.91
C SER A 44 21.46 -15.77 -23.18
N THR A 45 20.60 -16.63 -22.61
CA THR A 45 19.14 -16.57 -22.87
C THR A 45 18.23 -16.72 -21.65
N LYS A 46 18.72 -16.60 -20.40
CA LYS A 46 17.79 -16.66 -19.25
C LYS A 46 18.16 -15.71 -18.12
N GLY A 47 17.27 -14.74 -17.91
CA GLY A 47 17.15 -13.91 -16.70
C GLY A 47 18.06 -12.68 -16.74
N ASN A 48 17.61 -11.44 -16.66
CA ASN A 48 16.44 -10.92 -15.98
C ASN A 48 15.80 -9.82 -16.82
N ASN A 49 14.61 -10.07 -17.37
CA ASN A 49 13.66 -8.99 -17.59
C ASN A 49 13.14 -8.58 -16.20
N VAL A 50 13.88 -7.70 -15.53
CA VAL A 50 13.42 -6.99 -14.33
C VAL A 50 12.35 -6.00 -14.79
N VAL A 51 11.11 -6.50 -14.93
CA VAL A 51 9.95 -5.63 -14.99
C VAL A 51 9.79 -5.03 -13.59
N SER A 52 9.94 -3.70 -13.52
CA SER A 52 9.56 -2.88 -12.37
C SER A 52 8.21 -3.37 -11.84
N ILE A 53 8.21 -3.96 -10.64
CA ILE A 53 7.00 -4.19 -9.88
C ILE A 53 6.49 -2.79 -9.54
N HIS A 54 5.68 -2.24 -10.43
CA HIS A 54 4.75 -1.20 -10.09
C HIS A 54 3.85 -1.85 -9.05
N SER A 55 4.17 -1.67 -7.78
CA SER A 55 3.24 -1.86 -6.68
C SER A 55 2.11 -0.86 -6.91
N GLN A 56 1.23 -1.16 -7.87
CA GLN A 56 0.03 -0.41 -8.19
C GLN A 56 -0.74 -0.35 -6.89
N LYS A 57 -0.62 0.80 -6.22
CA LYS A 57 -1.26 1.03 -4.93
C LYS A 57 -2.75 0.99 -5.22
N ASN A 58 -3.40 -0.13 -4.89
CA ASN A 58 -4.83 -0.32 -5.14
C ASN A 58 -5.59 0.82 -4.45
N VAL A 59 -6.04 1.80 -5.23
CA VAL A 59 -6.85 2.92 -4.74
C VAL A 59 -8.23 2.34 -4.42
N ARG A 60 -8.61 2.37 -3.15
CA ARG A 60 -9.90 1.88 -2.69
C ARG A 60 -10.80 3.06 -2.35
N VAL A 61 -11.99 3.04 -2.93
CA VAL A 61 -13.06 4.00 -2.61
C VAL A 61 -14.11 3.26 -1.79
N ILE A 62 -14.56 3.86 -0.70
CA ILE A 62 -15.61 3.31 0.15
C ILE A 62 -16.93 4.01 -0.16
N LEU A 63 -18.01 3.24 -0.23
CA LEU A 63 -19.37 3.77 -0.29
C LEU A 63 -20.00 3.63 1.09
N ASN A 64 -20.54 4.72 1.63
CA ASN A 64 -21.18 4.75 2.94
C ASN A 64 -22.53 5.46 2.84
N GLU A 65 -23.58 4.82 3.36
CA GLU A 65 -24.94 5.38 3.43
C GLU A 65 -25.37 5.41 4.91
N PRO A 66 -24.96 6.45 5.67
CA PRO A 66 -25.18 6.47 7.10
C PRO A 66 -26.67 6.66 7.42
N ARG A 67 -27.09 6.18 8.59
CA ARG A 67 -28.45 6.33 9.13
C ARG A 67 -28.50 7.17 10.39
N SER A 68 -27.40 7.21 11.14
CA SER A 68 -27.22 8.03 12.33
C SER A 68 -26.03 8.99 12.20
N TYR A 69 -25.90 9.91 13.15
CA TYR A 69 -24.76 10.82 13.23
C TYR A 69 -23.48 10.11 13.66
N ASP A 70 -23.60 9.06 14.48
CA ASP A 70 -22.44 8.36 15.05
C ASP A 70 -21.59 7.66 13.97
N GLU A 71 -22.24 7.21 12.88
CA GLU A 71 -21.57 6.62 11.71
C GLU A 71 -20.64 7.59 10.97
N ALA A 72 -20.75 8.90 11.23
CA ALA A 72 -19.81 9.89 10.67
C ALA A 72 -18.37 9.66 11.16
N GLN A 73 -18.20 9.07 12.36
CA GLN A 73 -16.88 8.72 12.89
C GLN A 73 -16.20 7.63 12.05
N ASP A 74 -16.95 6.63 11.59
CA ASP A 74 -16.41 5.55 10.74
C ASP A 74 -15.91 6.11 9.40
N ILE A 75 -16.62 7.09 8.84
CA ILE A 75 -16.21 7.82 7.63
C ILE A 75 -14.90 8.57 7.89
N ALA A 76 -14.78 9.24 9.03
CA ALA A 76 -13.55 9.93 9.42
C ALA A 76 -12.35 8.96 9.54
N ASP A 77 -12.56 7.78 10.12
CA ASP A 77 -11.53 6.75 10.21
C ASP A 77 -11.09 6.21 8.86
N HIS A 78 -12.00 6.11 7.90
CA HIS A 78 -11.68 5.76 6.52
C HIS A 78 -10.81 6.83 5.85
N LEU A 79 -11.17 8.10 6.02
CA LEU A 79 -10.39 9.23 5.50
C LEU A 79 -8.99 9.28 6.12
N ARG A 80 -8.87 9.07 7.45
CA ARG A 80 -7.58 8.97 8.15
C ARG A 80 -6.72 7.83 7.61
N SER A 81 -7.34 6.74 7.17
CA SER A 81 -6.66 5.62 6.52
C SER A 81 -6.29 5.87 5.04
N ARG A 82 -6.40 7.12 4.57
CA ARG A 82 -6.16 7.54 3.18
C ARG A 82 -7.02 6.81 2.16
N ARG A 83 -8.29 6.56 2.50
CA ARG A 83 -9.31 6.03 1.58
C ARG A 83 -10.36 7.10 1.30
N SER A 84 -10.69 7.32 0.03
CA SER A 84 -11.80 8.21 -0.34
C SER A 84 -13.14 7.57 0.00
N VAL A 85 -14.11 8.39 0.39
CA VAL A 85 -15.45 7.92 0.79
C VAL A 85 -16.51 8.71 0.04
N VAL A 86 -17.45 7.99 -0.58
CA VAL A 86 -18.70 8.55 -1.08
C VAL A 86 -19.75 8.39 0.00
N VAL A 87 -20.34 9.50 0.43
CA VAL A 87 -21.31 9.58 1.52
C VAL A 87 -22.67 9.90 0.93
N ASN A 88 -23.61 8.97 1.07
CA ASN A 88 -25.00 9.14 0.64
C ASN A 88 -25.90 9.47 1.84
N LEU A 89 -26.34 10.72 1.93
CA LEU A 89 -27.21 11.24 2.99
C LEU A 89 -28.69 11.30 2.57
N GLN A 90 -29.10 10.68 1.45
CA GLN A 90 -30.48 10.73 0.96
C GLN A 90 -31.51 10.16 1.92
N ARG A 91 -31.10 9.21 2.77
CA ARG A 91 -31.97 8.58 3.78
C ARG A 91 -31.78 9.14 5.19
N VAL A 92 -31.06 10.26 5.31
CA VAL A 92 -30.82 10.97 6.55
C VAL A 92 -31.72 12.21 6.60
N ARG A 93 -32.25 12.53 7.78
CA ARG A 93 -33.03 13.76 7.98
C ARG A 93 -32.15 14.98 7.71
N THR A 94 -32.70 16.04 7.13
CA THR A 94 -31.93 17.22 6.69
C THR A 94 -31.15 17.89 7.83
N ASP A 95 -31.71 17.94 9.05
CA ASP A 95 -31.04 18.44 10.25
C ASP A 95 -29.80 17.63 10.62
N LEU A 96 -29.89 16.31 10.52
CA LEU A 96 -28.78 15.41 10.80
C LEU A 96 -27.74 15.42 9.69
N ALA A 97 -28.18 15.51 8.43
CA ALA A 97 -27.29 15.57 7.27
C ALA A 97 -26.36 16.79 7.32
N VAL A 98 -26.88 17.97 7.69
CA VAL A 98 -26.06 19.18 7.88
C VAL A 98 -24.99 18.95 8.95
N ARG A 99 -25.37 18.36 10.09
CA ARG A 99 -24.41 18.06 11.17
C ARG A 99 -23.33 17.07 10.75
N ILE A 100 -23.69 16.04 9.98
CA ILE A 100 -22.72 15.07 9.44
C ILE A 100 -21.76 15.78 8.49
N VAL A 101 -22.26 16.62 7.58
CA VAL A 101 -21.41 17.37 6.65
C VAL A 101 -20.48 18.34 7.39
N ASP A 102 -20.94 19.02 8.43
CA ASP A 102 -20.11 19.90 9.25
C ASP A 102 -18.98 19.12 9.96
N PHE A 103 -19.31 17.97 10.54
CA PHE A 103 -18.32 17.09 11.18
C PHE A 103 -17.27 16.60 10.19
N LEU A 104 -17.71 16.14 9.01
CA LEU A 104 -16.81 15.68 7.95
C LEU A 104 -15.97 16.82 7.40
N SER A 105 -16.52 18.02 7.25
CA SER A 105 -15.78 19.20 6.79
C SER A 105 -14.67 19.58 7.78
N GLY A 106 -14.95 19.52 9.09
CA GLY A 106 -13.92 19.71 10.12
C GLY A 106 -12.84 18.63 10.08
N THR A 107 -13.23 17.37 9.87
CA THR A 107 -12.30 16.24 9.74
C THR A 107 -11.41 16.41 8.51
N ILE A 108 -11.99 16.74 7.36
CA ILE A 108 -11.29 16.90 6.09
C ILE A 108 -10.34 18.08 6.13
N TYR A 109 -10.75 19.19 6.76
CA TYR A 109 -9.88 20.33 7.01
C TYR A 109 -8.64 19.92 7.83
N ALA A 110 -8.82 19.14 8.90
CA ALA A 110 -7.72 18.65 9.73
C ALA A 110 -6.80 17.65 9.00
N LEU A 111 -7.32 16.93 7.98
CA LEU A 111 -6.57 15.96 7.18
C LEU A 111 -6.02 16.54 5.86
N ASN A 112 -6.15 17.85 5.64
CA ASN A 112 -5.80 18.51 4.37
C ASN A 112 -6.44 17.83 3.13
N GLY A 113 -7.65 17.28 3.31
CA GLY A 113 -8.41 16.64 2.24
C GLY A 113 -9.32 17.62 1.50
N SER A 114 -10.21 17.07 0.67
CA SER A 114 -11.27 17.82 -0.01
C SER A 114 -12.64 17.18 0.18
N ILE A 115 -13.68 18.02 0.23
CA ILE A 115 -15.08 17.61 0.19
C ILE A 115 -15.73 18.23 -1.03
N SER A 116 -16.49 17.45 -1.78
CA SER A 116 -17.19 17.91 -2.99
C SER A 116 -18.58 17.33 -3.05
N LYS A 117 -19.59 18.17 -3.27
CA LYS A 117 -20.95 17.72 -3.51
C LYS A 117 -21.04 17.17 -4.93
N ILE A 118 -21.49 15.93 -5.09
CA ILE A 118 -21.58 15.26 -6.40
C ILE A 118 -23.02 14.94 -6.80
N GLY A 119 -24.00 15.23 -5.92
CA GLY A 119 -25.42 15.03 -6.20
C GLY A 119 -26.31 15.48 -5.03
N PRO A 120 -27.64 15.29 -5.15
CA PRO A 120 -28.59 15.65 -4.10
C PRO A 120 -28.35 14.79 -2.86
N ASN A 121 -27.84 15.42 -1.80
CA ASN A 121 -27.42 14.78 -0.55
C ASN A 121 -26.34 13.71 -0.74
N ILE A 122 -25.50 13.81 -1.77
CA ILE A 122 -24.37 12.90 -1.99
C ILE A 122 -23.07 13.71 -2.04
N PHE A 123 -22.10 13.29 -1.23
CA PHE A 123 -20.82 13.96 -1.05
C PHE A 123 -19.66 13.02 -1.31
N LEU A 124 -18.63 13.51 -1.97
CA LEU A 124 -17.34 12.86 -2.13
C LEU A 124 -16.36 13.48 -1.13
N CYS A 125 -15.79 12.66 -0.27
CA CYS A 125 -14.75 13.03 0.68
C CYS A 125 -13.44 12.36 0.26
N THR A 126 -12.40 13.15 0.05
CA THR A 126 -11.08 12.65 -0.35
C THR A 126 -10.00 13.08 0.65
N PRO A 127 -9.02 12.19 0.94
CA PRO A 127 -7.81 12.57 1.67
C PRO A 127 -6.85 13.37 0.76
N ASP A 128 -5.79 13.91 1.36
CA ASP A 128 -4.70 14.64 0.69
C ASP A 128 -4.05 13.91 -0.50
N THR A 129 -4.14 12.58 -0.55
CA THR A 129 -3.56 11.77 -1.63
C THR A 129 -4.37 11.74 -2.93
N VAL A 130 -5.58 12.31 -2.96
CA VAL A 130 -6.48 12.23 -4.11
C VAL A 130 -6.92 13.63 -4.55
N GLU A 131 -6.56 13.98 -5.78
CA GLU A 131 -6.97 15.22 -6.44
C GLU A 131 -8.34 15.04 -7.14
N ILE A 132 -9.23 16.01 -6.99
CA ILE A 132 -10.53 16.06 -7.66
C ILE A 132 -10.42 17.07 -8.81
N GLN A 133 -10.81 16.66 -10.01
CA GLN A 133 -10.86 17.54 -11.18
C GLN A 133 -12.29 17.70 -11.70
N GLY A 134 -12.62 18.91 -12.15
CA GLY A 134 -13.97 19.27 -12.61
C GLY A 134 -14.91 19.72 -11.49
N SER A 135 -16.12 20.11 -11.88
CA SER A 135 -17.19 20.51 -10.97
C SER A 135 -18.54 20.04 -11.48
N ILE A 136 -19.46 19.75 -10.57
CA ILE A 136 -20.85 19.41 -10.89
C ILE A 136 -21.70 20.63 -10.51
N THR A 137 -22.32 21.27 -11.49
CA THR A 137 -23.22 22.40 -11.27
C THR A 137 -24.52 21.91 -10.64
N ASP A 138 -24.91 22.53 -9.54
CA ASP A 138 -26.10 22.16 -8.78
C ASP A 138 -27.35 22.79 -9.43
N MET A 139 -27.85 22.18 -10.52
CA MET A 139 -29.02 22.69 -11.27
C MET A 139 -30.28 22.87 -10.39
N LEU A 140 -30.35 22.18 -9.25
CA LEU A 140 -31.46 22.27 -8.28
C LEU A 140 -31.41 23.53 -7.40
N ALA A 141 -30.24 24.17 -7.26
CA ALA A 141 -30.12 25.44 -6.52
C ALA A 141 -30.73 26.60 -7.31
N GLU A 142 -30.51 26.61 -8.62
CA GLU A 142 -31.03 27.65 -9.53
C GLU A 142 -32.56 27.64 -9.60
N GLU A 143 -33.22 26.47 -9.62
CA GLU A 143 -34.69 26.38 -9.62
C GLU A 143 -35.33 26.93 -8.33
N ASN A 144 -34.67 26.76 -7.18
CA ASN A 144 -35.20 27.23 -5.91
C ASN A 144 -35.03 28.75 -5.74
N GLU A 145 -33.94 29.33 -6.22
CA GLU A 145 -33.79 30.80 -6.30
C GLU A 145 -34.79 31.42 -7.28
N TYR A 146 -35.03 30.78 -8.43
CA TYR A 146 -35.99 31.26 -9.42
C TYR A 146 -37.44 31.24 -8.89
N LYS A 147 -37.82 30.23 -8.11
CA LYS A 147 -39.15 30.17 -7.46
C LYS A 147 -39.30 31.13 -6.29
N LYS A 148 -38.21 31.51 -5.61
CA LYS A 148 -38.24 32.44 -4.48
C LYS A 148 -38.29 33.91 -4.91
N SER A 149 -37.93 34.19 -6.16
CA SER A 149 -37.97 35.52 -6.78
C SER A 149 -39.31 35.84 -7.49
N ARG A 150 -40.30 34.95 -7.39
CA ARG A 150 -41.68 35.16 -7.87
C ARG A 150 -42.65 35.08 -6.70
#